data_AF-A0A7J6TFQ1-F1
#
_entry.id   AF-A0A7J6TFQ1-F1
#
_cell.length_a   1.000
_cell.length_b   1.000
_cell.length_c   1.000
_cell.angle_alpha   90.00
_cell.angle_beta   90.00
_cell.angle_gamma   90.00
#
_symmetry.space_group_name_H-M   'P 1'
#
loop_
_entity.id
_entity.type
_entity.pdbx_description
1 polymer ?
#
loop_
_entity_poly.entity_id
_entity_poly.type
_entity_poly.pdbx_seq_one_letter_code
_entity_poly.pdbx_strand_id
1 'polypeptide(L)'
;MSNSASIADGVTMEHSSSEKLPQQDYVHGKCSDIRAVLSLTLSAIGLGVVMLPTVFASCGWLGGVLVITLGALFASFALTRQYLAIALTPPSKGPCYTYEDLGGVCFGKAGWIFTAIVVNLTMSGLCASLLVLLGENTTKLVPSISQRIWIVIWAVFFIPFTFLRTMHEVSYVAAIGMVSILTLFAVVSSNGLMVG
;
A
#
# COMPACT_ATOMS: atom_id res chain seq x y z
N MET A 1 -45.68 -32.89 7.37
CA MET A 1 -45.62 -32.23 8.69
C MET A 1 -44.22 -32.42 9.24
N SER A 2 -43.54 -31.30 9.48
CA SER A 2 -42.38 -31.08 10.34
C SER A 2 -41.24 -32.12 10.34
N ASN A 3 -40.19 -31.80 9.58
CA ASN A 3 -38.86 -32.37 9.78
C ASN A 3 -38.28 -31.79 11.08
N SER A 4 -38.07 -32.63 12.09
CA SER A 4 -37.29 -32.32 13.28
C SER A 4 -35.87 -32.89 13.14
N ALA A 5 -34.90 -32.03 13.43
CA ALA A 5 -33.65 -32.30 14.14
C ALA A 5 -32.60 -33.24 13.52
N SER A 6 -31.50 -32.64 13.04
CA SER A 6 -30.09 -33.01 13.29
C SER A 6 -29.24 -32.60 12.08
N ILE A 7 -28.02 -32.06 12.15
CA ILE A 7 -27.06 -31.71 13.20
C ILE A 7 -26.05 -30.80 12.47
N ALA A 8 -25.60 -29.74 13.14
CA ALA A 8 -24.36 -28.96 12.95
C ALA A 8 -23.74 -28.80 11.54
N ASP A 9 -23.60 -27.55 11.08
CA ASP A 9 -22.29 -27.08 10.59
C ASP A 9 -22.21 -25.55 10.45
N GLY A 10 -21.17 -24.99 11.05
CA GLY A 10 -20.39 -23.92 10.43
C GLY A 10 -20.79 -22.47 10.68
N VAL A 11 -20.38 -21.92 11.83
CA VAL A 11 -19.62 -20.65 11.92
C VAL A 11 -19.86 -19.68 10.75
N THR A 12 -20.99 -18.97 10.75
CA THR A 12 -21.18 -17.78 9.93
C THR A 12 -20.58 -16.60 10.68
N MET A 13 -19.27 -16.46 10.58
CA MET A 13 -18.56 -15.21 10.88
C MET A 13 -19.10 -14.13 9.95
N GLU A 14 -19.58 -13.05 10.57
CA GLU A 14 -20.09 -11.85 9.93
C GLU A 14 -19.05 -11.26 8.96
N HIS A 15 -19.29 -11.47 7.67
CA HIS A 15 -18.53 -10.89 6.57
C HIS A 15 -19.00 -9.45 6.37
N SER A 16 -18.62 -8.57 7.29
CA SER A 16 -18.99 -7.15 7.27
C SER A 16 -17.90 -6.33 6.60
N SER A 17 -18.31 -5.61 5.55
CA SER A 17 -17.59 -4.56 4.82
C SER A 17 -16.46 -5.00 3.88
N SER A 18 -16.85 -5.73 2.83
CA SER A 18 -16.33 -5.44 1.49
C SER A 18 -16.62 -3.97 1.16
N GLU A 19 -15.66 -3.09 1.45
CA GLU A 19 -15.59 -1.79 0.82
C GLU A 19 -15.44 -2.06 -0.69
N LYS A 20 -16.53 -1.82 -1.43
CA LYS A 20 -16.54 -1.88 -2.89
C LYS A 20 -15.40 -0.98 -3.38
N LEU A 21 -14.28 -1.58 -3.77
CA LEU A 21 -13.38 -0.94 -4.71
C LEU A 21 -14.25 -0.48 -5.87
N PRO A 22 -14.18 0.80 -6.24
CA PRO A 22 -14.99 1.34 -7.31
C PRO A 22 -14.62 0.50 -8.51
N GLN A 23 -15.63 0.07 -9.23
CA GLN A 23 -15.43 -0.45 -10.56
C GLN A 23 -14.48 0.52 -11.26
N GLN A 24 -13.23 0.10 -11.47
CA GLN A 24 -12.49 0.61 -12.60
C GLN A 24 -13.20 0.01 -13.80
N ASP A 25 -14.28 0.69 -14.19
CA ASP A 25 -14.75 0.65 -15.55
C ASP A 25 -13.51 0.87 -16.40
N TYR A 26 -13.21 -0.10 -17.25
CA TYR A 26 -12.22 0.02 -18.32
C TYR A 26 -12.74 1.08 -19.30
N VAL A 27 -12.74 2.35 -18.89
CA VAL A 27 -12.98 3.47 -19.76
C VAL A 27 -11.70 3.62 -20.56
N HIS A 28 -11.77 3.16 -21.81
CA HIS A 28 -10.76 3.36 -22.83
C HIS A 28 -10.57 4.87 -23.03
N GLY A 29 -9.70 5.47 -22.22
CA GLY A 29 -9.43 6.90 -22.21
C GLY A 29 -7.99 7.13 -21.79
N LYS A 30 -7.15 7.57 -22.73
CA LYS A 30 -5.70 7.82 -22.62
C LYS A 30 -5.23 8.66 -21.41
N CYS A 31 -6.15 9.22 -20.61
CA CYS A 31 -5.87 10.00 -19.41
C CYS A 31 -6.00 9.21 -18.09
N SER A 32 -6.67 8.04 -18.08
CA SER A 32 -6.83 7.21 -16.88
C SER A 32 -5.53 6.47 -16.51
N ASP A 33 -4.81 5.98 -17.52
CA ASP A 33 -3.56 5.22 -17.30
C ASP A 33 -2.47 6.06 -16.65
N ILE A 34 -2.31 7.31 -17.07
CA ILE A 34 -1.26 8.17 -16.52
C ILE A 34 -1.53 8.52 -15.04
N ARG A 35 -2.79 8.77 -14.66
CA ARG A 35 -3.15 9.05 -13.26
C ARG A 35 -2.90 7.85 -12.36
N ALA A 36 -3.21 6.65 -12.84
CA ALA A 36 -2.93 5.40 -12.12
C ALA A 36 -1.42 5.19 -11.94
N VAL A 37 -0.64 5.33 -13.02
CA VAL A 37 0.83 5.19 -12.98
C VAL A 37 1.43 6.22 -12.01
N LEU A 38 1.02 7.48 -12.09
CA LEU A 38 1.56 8.54 -11.23
C LEU A 38 1.25 8.30 -9.74
N SER A 39 0.06 7.80 -9.42
CA SER A 39 -0.32 7.48 -8.04
C SER A 39 0.47 6.28 -7.49
N LEU A 40 0.69 5.27 -8.34
CA LEU A 40 1.54 4.11 -8.02
C LEU A 40 3.00 4.55 -7.81
N THR A 41 3.54 5.37 -8.70
CA THR A 41 4.91 5.90 -8.61
C THR A 41 5.08 6.78 -7.36
N LEU A 42 4.13 7.65 -7.06
CA LEU A 42 4.17 8.49 -5.85
C LEU A 42 4.24 7.64 -4.58
N SER A 43 3.43 6.59 -4.51
CA SER A 43 3.41 5.67 -3.36
C SER A 43 4.74 4.90 -3.23
N ALA A 44 5.31 4.45 -4.36
CA ALA A 44 6.60 3.77 -4.40
C ALA A 44 7.77 4.68 -3.98
N ILE A 45 7.79 5.93 -4.48
CA ILE A 45 8.79 6.94 -4.10
C ILE A 45 8.69 7.25 -2.61
N GLY A 46 7.48 7.43 -2.08
CA GLY A 46 7.24 7.76 -0.67
C GLY A 46 7.83 6.70 0.27
N LEU A 47 7.50 5.43 0.05
CA LEU A 47 8.07 4.33 0.84
C LEU A 47 9.58 4.19 0.60
N GLY A 48 10.04 4.35 -0.64
CA GLY A 48 11.46 4.23 -1.01
C GLY A 48 12.33 5.26 -0.28
N VAL A 49 11.96 6.53 -0.30
CA VAL A 49 12.72 7.63 0.33
C VAL A 49 12.87 7.43 1.84
N VAL A 50 11.89 6.80 2.50
CA VAL A 50 11.93 6.51 3.93
C VAL A 50 12.80 5.29 4.23
N MET A 51 12.70 4.23 3.41
CA MET A 51 13.38 2.97 3.68
C MET A 51 14.84 2.96 3.22
N LEU A 52 15.16 3.61 2.10
CA LEU A 52 16.53 3.72 1.57
C LEU A 52 17.55 4.20 2.62
N PRO A 53 17.37 5.35 3.30
CA PRO A 53 18.34 5.82 4.28
C PRO A 53 18.49 4.85 5.45
N THR A 54 17.40 4.23 5.91
CA THR A 54 17.42 3.24 6.99
C THR A 54 18.21 1.99 6.61
N VAL A 55 18.06 1.51 5.38
CA VAL A 55 18.79 0.37 4.83
C VAL A 55 20.29 0.71 4.70
N PHE A 56 20.62 1.87 4.14
CA PHE A 56 22.02 2.31 4.01
C PHE A 56 22.70 2.54 5.36
N ALA A 57 21.98 3.10 6.34
CA ALA A 57 22.49 3.31 7.69
C ALA A 57 22.81 1.99 8.41
N SER A 58 22.04 0.93 8.15
CA SER A 58 22.18 -0.36 8.84
C SER A 58 23.15 -1.33 8.15
N CYS A 59 23.24 -1.30 6.81
CA CYS A 59 24.01 -2.27 6.02
C CYS A 59 25.34 -1.72 5.47
N GLY A 60 25.63 -0.43 5.67
CA GLY A 60 26.77 0.25 5.04
C GLY A 60 26.63 0.37 3.52
N TRP A 61 27.63 0.94 2.85
CA TRP A 61 27.57 1.23 1.41
C TRP A 61 27.44 -0.05 0.55
N LEU A 62 28.28 -1.06 0.81
CA LEU A 62 28.37 -2.25 -0.04
C LEU A 62 27.23 -3.22 0.25
N GLY A 63 26.88 -3.38 1.53
CA GLY A 63 25.73 -4.17 1.96
C GLY A 63 24.41 -3.55 1.51
N GLY A 64 24.27 -2.22 1.58
CA GLY A 64 23.09 -1.50 1.11
C GLY A 64 22.84 -1.72 -0.38
N VAL A 65 23.87 -1.55 -1.23
CA VAL A 65 23.76 -1.78 -2.68
C VAL A 65 23.39 -3.24 -2.98
N LEU A 66 23.99 -4.20 -2.28
CA LEU A 66 23.70 -5.62 -2.48
C LEU A 66 22.27 -5.97 -2.06
N VAL A 67 21.80 -5.50 -0.91
CA VAL A 67 20.42 -5.72 -0.42
C VAL A 67 19.39 -5.08 -1.33
N ILE A 68 19.63 -3.85 -1.81
CA ILE A 68 18.73 -3.16 -2.75
C ILE A 68 18.67 -3.91 -4.08
N THR A 69 19.82 -4.37 -4.61
CA THR A 69 19.88 -5.10 -5.87
C THR A 69 19.13 -6.43 -5.77
N LEU A 70 19.37 -7.19 -4.68
CA LEU A 70 18.62 -8.42 -4.42
C LEU A 70 17.12 -8.14 -4.23
N GLY A 71 16.76 -7.09 -3.49
CA GLY A 71 15.37 -6.67 -3.32
C GLY A 71 14.69 -6.34 -4.65
N ALA A 72 15.37 -5.63 -5.55
CA ALA A 72 14.87 -5.31 -6.88
C ALA A 72 14.70 -6.56 -7.76
N LEU A 73 15.63 -7.52 -7.69
CA LEU A 73 15.51 -8.81 -8.38
C LEU A 73 14.32 -9.63 -7.85
N PHE A 74 14.16 -9.72 -6.53
CA PHE A 74 13.01 -10.40 -5.92
C PHE A 74 11.68 -9.73 -6.28
N ALA A 75 11.62 -8.40 -6.23
CA ALA A 75 10.41 -7.64 -6.57
C ALA A 75 10.04 -7.79 -8.06
N SER A 76 11.00 -7.66 -8.97
CA SER A 76 10.77 -7.85 -10.41
C SER A 76 10.34 -9.28 -10.74
N PHE A 77 10.93 -10.28 -10.09
CA PHE A 77 10.52 -11.67 -10.25
C PHE A 77 9.10 -11.92 -9.71
N ALA A 78 8.76 -11.37 -8.55
CA ALA A 78 7.41 -11.46 -7.98
C ALA A 78 6.37 -10.80 -8.89
N LEU A 79 6.65 -9.59 -9.38
CA LEU A 79 5.78 -8.86 -10.32
C LEU A 79 5.60 -9.64 -11.63
N THR A 80 6.68 -10.21 -12.16
CA THR A 80 6.61 -11.02 -13.39
C THR A 80 5.73 -12.25 -13.21
N ARG A 81 5.86 -12.96 -12.08
CA ARG A 81 4.99 -14.10 -11.76
C ARG A 81 3.54 -13.70 -11.56
N GLN A 82 3.30 -12.56 -10.92
CA GLN A 82 1.96 -12.04 -10.73
C GLN A 82 1.32 -11.66 -12.07
N TYR A 83 2.06 -11.00 -12.95
CA TYR A 83 1.59 -10.67 -14.30
C TYR A 83 1.28 -11.94 -15.12
N LEU A 84 2.15 -12.95 -15.04
CA LEU A 84 1.92 -14.24 -15.69
C LEU A 84 0.67 -14.94 -15.12
N ALA A 85 0.46 -14.92 -13.81
CA ALA A 85 -0.73 -15.49 -13.18
C ALA A 85 -2.02 -14.80 -13.66
N ILE A 86 -2.00 -13.47 -13.82
CA ILE A 86 -3.11 -12.71 -14.37
C ILE A 86 -3.34 -13.09 -15.85
N ALA A 87 -2.27 -13.18 -16.64
CA ALA A 87 -2.36 -13.50 -18.08
C ALA A 87 -2.83 -14.94 -18.35
N LEU A 88 -2.48 -15.89 -17.48
CA LEU A 88 -2.91 -17.29 -17.58
C LEU A 88 -4.31 -17.55 -16.99
N THR A 89 -4.92 -16.55 -16.34
CA THR A 89 -6.26 -16.69 -15.79
C THR A 89 -7.29 -16.68 -16.94
N PRO A 90 -8.03 -17.77 -17.15
CA PRO A 90 -8.98 -17.84 -18.25
C PRO A 90 -10.14 -16.85 -18.02
N PRO A 91 -10.61 -16.15 -19.08
CA PRO A 91 -11.70 -15.16 -18.97
C PRO A 91 -13.03 -15.76 -18.50
N SER A 92 -13.14 -17.10 -18.48
CA SER A 92 -14.31 -17.84 -18.00
C SER A 92 -14.52 -17.78 -16.49
N LYS A 93 -13.52 -17.42 -15.67
CA LYS A 93 -13.64 -17.39 -14.19
C LYS A 93 -14.01 -16.02 -13.61
N GLY A 94 -14.32 -15.05 -14.47
CA GLY A 94 -14.64 -13.68 -14.07
C GLY A 94 -13.39 -12.83 -13.81
N PRO A 95 -13.53 -11.51 -13.80
CA PRO A 95 -12.42 -10.59 -13.60
C PRO A 95 -11.84 -10.70 -12.18
N CYS A 96 -10.53 -10.96 -12.07
CA CYS A 96 -9.80 -10.98 -10.80
C CYS A 96 -9.32 -9.57 -10.47
N TYR A 97 -9.91 -8.93 -9.46
CA TYR A 97 -9.58 -7.56 -9.08
C TYR A 97 -8.65 -7.46 -7.88
N THR A 98 -8.63 -8.47 -7.01
CA THR A 98 -7.88 -8.43 -5.74
C THR A 98 -6.79 -9.50 -5.70
N TYR A 99 -5.70 -9.21 -4.97
CA TYR A 99 -4.59 -10.15 -4.75
C TYR A 99 -5.05 -11.49 -4.16
N GLU A 100 -6.06 -11.47 -3.29
CA GLU A 100 -6.67 -12.68 -2.73
C GLU A 100 -7.37 -13.54 -3.78
N ASP A 101 -8.12 -12.94 -4.70
CA ASP A 101 -8.79 -13.65 -5.80
C ASP A 101 -7.80 -14.31 -6.75
N LEU A 102 -6.69 -13.62 -7.03
CA LEU A 102 -5.59 -14.20 -7.81
C LEU A 102 -5.02 -15.46 -7.12
N GLY A 103 -4.82 -15.40 -5.80
CA GLY A 103 -4.42 -16.56 -4.99
C GLY A 103 -5.46 -17.68 -5.01
N GLY A 104 -6.74 -17.31 -4.99
CA GLY A 104 -7.88 -18.24 -5.10
C GLY A 104 -7.96 -18.96 -6.44
N VAL A 105 -7.69 -18.26 -7.54
CA VAL A 105 -7.70 -18.84 -8.89
C VAL A 105 -6.51 -19.77 -9.11
N CYS A 106 -5.33 -19.43 -8.59
CA CYS A 106 -4.11 -20.24 -8.78
C CYS A 106 -4.03 -21.45 -7.85
N PHE A 107 -4.44 -21.34 -6.58
CA PHE A 107 -4.25 -22.36 -5.55
C PHE A 107 -5.56 -22.86 -4.91
N GLY A 108 -6.73 -22.35 -5.34
CA GLY A 108 -8.02 -22.67 -4.74
C GLY A 108 -8.30 -21.89 -3.44
N LYS A 109 -9.35 -22.28 -2.72
CA LYS A 109 -9.82 -21.58 -1.48
C LYS A 109 -8.74 -21.40 -0.41
N ALA A 110 -7.82 -22.35 -0.27
CA ALA A 110 -6.73 -22.25 0.70
C ALA A 110 -5.74 -21.13 0.34
N GLY A 111 -5.47 -20.92 -0.95
CA GLY A 111 -4.60 -19.84 -1.42
C GLY A 111 -5.23 -18.46 -1.25
N TRP A 112 -6.56 -18.37 -1.41
CA TRP A 112 -7.33 -17.14 -1.18
C TRP A 112 -7.18 -16.65 0.26
N ILE A 113 -7.52 -17.51 1.24
CA ILE A 113 -7.47 -17.13 2.66
C ILE A 113 -6.04 -16.81 3.13
N PHE A 114 -5.05 -17.58 2.68
CA PHE A 114 -3.66 -17.34 3.04
C PHE A 114 -3.17 -15.99 2.51
N THR A 115 -3.46 -15.69 1.24
CA THR A 115 -3.05 -14.43 0.60
C THR A 115 -3.74 -13.23 1.25
N ALA A 116 -5.04 -13.33 1.55
CA ALA A 116 -5.79 -12.27 2.24
C ALA A 116 -5.17 -11.93 3.60
N ILE A 117 -4.85 -12.95 4.40
CA ILE A 117 -4.23 -12.77 5.73
C ILE A 117 -2.85 -12.09 5.59
N VAL A 118 -1.99 -12.60 4.70
CA VAL A 118 -0.62 -12.06 4.53
C VAL A 118 -0.65 -10.61 4.04
N VAL A 119 -1.51 -10.29 3.07
CA VAL A 119 -1.62 -8.93 2.54
C VAL A 119 -2.15 -7.98 3.62
N ASN A 120 -3.19 -8.38 4.36
CA ASN A 120 -3.73 -7.55 5.43
C ASN A 120 -2.71 -7.31 6.55
N LEU A 121 -1.99 -8.35 6.97
CA LEU A 121 -0.91 -8.23 7.95
C LEU A 121 0.19 -7.29 7.45
N THR A 122 0.61 -7.41 6.19
CA THR A 122 1.64 -6.54 5.60
C THR A 122 1.19 -5.09 5.57
N MET A 123 -0.04 -4.81 5.13
CA MET A 123 -0.57 -3.45 5.10
C MET A 123 -0.69 -2.84 6.50
N SER A 124 -1.16 -3.61 7.47
CA SER A 124 -1.22 -3.16 8.87
C SER A 124 0.16 -2.86 9.45
N GLY A 125 1.15 -3.71 9.18
CA GLY A 125 2.54 -3.51 9.61
C GLY A 125 3.18 -2.28 8.97
N LEU A 126 2.91 -2.04 7.68
CA LEU A 126 3.35 -0.83 6.99
C LEU A 126 2.73 0.43 7.59
N CYS A 127 1.42 0.40 7.87
CA CYS A 127 0.73 1.52 8.52
C CYS A 127 1.32 1.81 9.91
N ALA A 128 1.53 0.78 10.73
CA ALA A 128 2.13 0.91 12.05
C ALA A 128 3.57 1.47 11.97
N SER A 129 4.38 1.00 11.02
CA SER A 129 5.74 1.48 10.81
C SER A 129 5.76 2.96 10.40
N LEU A 130 4.89 3.37 9.48
CA LEU A 130 4.75 4.77 9.08
C LEU A 130 4.28 5.66 10.24
N LEU A 131 3.37 5.19 11.09
CA LEU A 131 2.94 5.91 12.29
C LEU A 131 4.09 6.14 13.28
N VAL A 132 4.91 5.12 13.52
CA VAL A 132 6.09 5.23 14.40
C VAL A 132 7.07 6.26 13.83
N LEU A 133 7.35 6.18 12.52
CA LEU A 133 8.22 7.13 11.84
C LEU A 133 7.68 8.56 11.93
N LEU A 134 6.38 8.78 11.74
CA LEU A 134 5.77 10.10 11.91
C LEU A 134 5.90 10.61 13.34
N GLY A 135 5.71 9.74 14.34
CA GLY A 135 5.93 10.07 15.74
C GLY A 135 7.37 10.50 16.03
N GLU A 136 8.36 9.78 15.48
CA GLU A 136 9.78 10.12 15.62
C GLU A 136 10.13 11.44 14.94
N ASN A 137 9.64 11.66 13.71
CA ASN A 137 9.85 12.92 12.98
C ASN A 137 9.22 14.10 13.72
N THR A 138 8.02 13.94 14.25
CA THR A 138 7.31 15.02 14.98
C THR A 138 7.99 15.33 16.31
N THR A 139 8.48 14.31 17.03
CA THR A 139 9.21 14.49 18.29
C THR A 139 10.51 15.27 18.09
N LYS A 140 11.19 15.10 16.94
CA LYS A 140 12.38 15.88 16.57
C LYS A 140 12.05 17.35 16.25
N LEU A 141 10.88 17.61 15.68
CA LEU A 141 10.42 18.96 15.34
C LEU A 141 9.92 19.74 16.58
N VAL A 142 9.22 19.05 17.50
CA VAL A 142 8.69 19.63 18.73
C VAL A 142 9.14 18.76 19.92
N PRO A 143 10.28 19.09 20.56
CA PRO A 143 10.85 18.29 21.65
C PRO A 143 10.07 18.38 22.98
N SER A 144 8.89 19.00 22.98
CA SER A 144 8.11 19.26 24.20
C SER A 144 7.25 18.07 24.67
N ILE A 145 7.00 17.07 23.81
CA ILE A 145 6.07 15.96 24.10
C ILE A 145 6.75 14.61 23.80
N SER A 146 6.45 13.60 24.62
CA SER A 146 6.98 12.23 24.50
C SER A 146 6.54 11.55 23.19
N GLN A 147 7.45 10.81 22.55
CA GLN A 147 7.22 10.08 21.28
C GLN A 147 5.96 9.21 21.31
N ARG A 148 5.67 8.55 22.44
CA ARG A 148 4.49 7.68 22.57
C ARG A 148 3.18 8.44 22.43
N ILE A 149 3.13 9.66 22.96
CA ILE A 149 1.93 10.52 22.91
C ILE A 149 1.71 11.01 21.48
N TRP A 150 2.77 11.37 20.76
CA TRP A 150 2.68 11.73 19.34
C TRP A 150 2.15 10.58 18.48
N ILE A 151 2.60 9.35 18.71
CA ILE A 151 2.11 8.17 17.98
C ILE A 151 0.61 7.96 18.23
N VAL A 152 0.14 8.11 19.47
CA VAL A 152 -1.28 7.98 19.82
C VAL A 152 -2.10 9.09 19.18
N ILE A 153 -1.62 10.33 19.17
CA ILE A 153 -2.29 11.46 18.50
C ILE A 153 -2.44 11.18 16.99
N TRP A 154 -1.36 10.75 16.34
CA TRP A 154 -1.42 10.38 14.92
C TRP A 154 -2.39 9.22 14.68
N ALA A 155 -2.35 8.16 15.50
CA ALA A 155 -3.29 7.05 15.39
C ALA A 155 -4.74 7.52 15.50
N VAL A 156 -5.07 8.37 16.48
CA VAL A 156 -6.42 8.94 16.65
C VAL A 156 -6.81 9.82 15.47
N PHE A 157 -5.87 10.55 14.86
CA PHE A 157 -6.10 11.37 13.68
C PHE A 157 -6.35 10.53 12.41
N PHE A 158 -5.69 9.38 12.28
CA PHE A 158 -5.88 8.49 11.12
C PHE A 158 -7.19 7.69 11.19
N ILE A 159 -7.75 7.43 12.38
CA ILE A 159 -9.04 6.74 12.55
C ILE A 159 -10.19 7.41 11.75
N PRO A 160 -10.47 8.73 11.88
CA PRO A 160 -11.49 9.39 11.07
C PRO A 160 -11.08 9.47 9.59
N PHE A 161 -9.78 9.49 9.29
CA PHE A 161 -9.28 9.49 7.92
C PHE A 161 -9.58 8.18 7.19
N THR A 162 -9.56 7.04 7.90
CA THR A 162 -9.96 5.74 7.35
C THR A 162 -11.42 5.75 6.89
N PHE A 163 -12.29 6.49 7.57
CA PHE A 163 -13.72 6.58 7.23
C PHE A 163 -14.00 7.49 6.02
N LEU A 164 -13.06 8.37 5.65
CA LEU A 164 -13.20 9.39 4.62
C LEU A 164 -12.64 8.98 3.25
N ARG A 165 -12.12 7.76 3.11
CA ARG A 165 -11.47 7.28 1.87
C ARG A 165 -12.50 6.97 0.77
N THR A 166 -13.26 7.99 0.37
CA THR A 166 -14.05 7.96 -0.86
C THR A 166 -13.07 8.04 -2.04
N MET A 167 -13.19 7.10 -2.97
CA MET A 167 -12.17 6.78 -3.99
C MET A 167 -11.78 7.91 -4.95
N HIS A 168 -12.55 9.00 -5.01
CA HIS A 168 -12.21 10.18 -5.79
C HIS A 168 -11.05 10.99 -5.17
N GLU A 169 -10.94 11.00 -3.85
CA GLU A 169 -9.94 11.79 -3.12
C GLU A 169 -8.51 11.26 -3.32
N VAL A 170 -8.36 9.95 -3.55
CA VAL A 170 -7.04 9.32 -3.75
C VAL A 170 -6.33 9.85 -4.99
N SER A 171 -7.08 10.04 -6.10
CA SER A 171 -6.50 10.62 -7.32
C SER A 171 -6.15 12.10 -7.15
N TYR A 172 -6.94 12.83 -6.36
CA TYR A 172 -6.69 14.24 -6.06
C TYR A 172 -5.45 14.42 -5.18
N VAL A 173 -5.30 13.60 -4.14
CA VAL A 173 -4.11 13.57 -3.27
C VAL A 173 -2.84 13.26 -4.07
N ALA A 174 -2.89 12.35 -5.05
CA ALA A 174 -1.75 12.05 -5.90
C ALA A 174 -1.33 13.25 -6.78
N ALA A 175 -2.30 13.99 -7.33
CA ALA A 175 -2.04 15.20 -8.10
C ALA A 175 -1.39 16.30 -7.24
N ILE A 176 -1.90 16.53 -6.03
CA ILE A 176 -1.31 17.47 -5.07
C ILE A 176 0.10 17.03 -4.67
N GLY A 177 0.29 15.73 -4.41
CA GLY A 177 1.59 15.16 -4.05
C GLY A 177 2.66 15.45 -5.10
N MET A 178 2.32 15.37 -6.38
CA MET A 178 3.26 15.74 -7.45
C MET A 178 3.64 17.22 -7.42
N VAL A 179 2.66 18.11 -7.23
CA VAL A 179 2.93 19.55 -7.12
C VAL A 179 3.85 19.83 -5.92
N SER A 180 3.64 19.14 -4.81
CA SER A 180 4.51 19.24 -3.63
C SER A 180 5.94 18.79 -3.92
N ILE A 181 6.13 17.67 -4.63
CA ILE A 181 7.47 17.18 -5.00
C ILE A 181 8.17 18.18 -5.93
N LEU A 182 7.48 18.67 -6.96
CA LEU A 182 8.03 19.68 -7.87
C LEU A 182 8.45 20.96 -7.14
N THR A 183 7.63 21.40 -6.18
CA THR A 183 7.93 22.58 -5.36
C THR A 183 9.17 22.35 -4.50
N LEU A 184 9.29 21.18 -3.86
CA LEU A 184 10.48 20.84 -3.07
C LEU A 184 11.74 20.81 -3.94
N PHE A 185 11.67 20.21 -5.13
CA PHE A 185 12.79 20.25 -6.08
C PHE A 185 13.18 21.68 -6.45
N ALA A 186 12.21 22.53 -6.77
CA ALA A 186 12.46 23.93 -7.11
C ALA A 186 13.14 24.70 -5.95
N VAL A 187 12.65 24.53 -4.72
CA VAL A 187 13.22 25.18 -3.52
C VAL A 187 14.64 24.69 -3.25
N VAL A 188 14.90 23.39 -3.39
CA VAL A 188 16.25 22.83 -3.22
C VAL A 188 17.19 23.36 -4.30
N SER A 189 16.74 23.42 -5.56
CA SER A 189 17.53 23.99 -6.65
C SER A 189 17.82 25.48 -6.45
N SER A 190 16.86 26.27 -6.00
CA SER A 190 17.09 27.69 -5.73
C SER A 190 18.04 27.90 -4.54
N ASN A 191 17.87 27.14 -3.46
CA ASN A 191 18.76 27.21 -2.30
C ASN A 191 20.18 26.73 -2.66
N GLY A 192 20.30 25.69 -3.48
CA GLY A 192 21.59 25.22 -3.99
C GLY A 192 22.29 26.24 -4.88
N LEU A 193 21.55 27.00 -5.68
CA LEU A 193 22.09 28.07 -6.52
C LEU A 193 22.44 29.34 -5.73
N MET A 194 21.75 29.63 -4.63
CA MET A 194 22.05 30.79 -3.76
C MET A 194 23.26 30.55 -2.84
N VAL A 195 23.62 29.29 -2.58
CA VAL A 195 24.77 28.90 -1.73
C VAL A 195 26.01 28.51 -2.55
N GLY A 196 25.85 28.27 -3.86
CA GLY A 196 26.92 27.89 -4.79
C GLY A 196 27.65 29.05 -5.45
#